data_AF-A0AB37GFC2-F1
#
_entry.id   AF-A0AB37GFC2-F1
#
_cell.length_a   1.000
_cell.length_b   1.000
_cell.length_c   1.000
_cell.angle_alpha   90.00
_cell.angle_beta   90.00
_cell.angle_gamma   90.00
#
_symmetry.space_group_name_H-M   'P 1'
#
loop_
_entity.id
_entity.type
_entity.pdbx_description
1 polymer ?
#
loop_
_entity_poly.entity_id
_entity_poly.type
_entity_poly.pdbx_seq_one_letter_code
_entity_poly.pdbx_strand_id
1 'polypeptide(L)'
;MAAYFRREITLRKLRVLLEGLPDAGPHTRHLTDGREWGATLDMLWAIMWENMRGSVIAARAAGDKKAELPSENRPRFPWSETDNKSKFGDFGDATPEQVADYLDSL
;
A
#
# COMPACT_ATOMS: atom_id res chain seq x y z
N MET A 1 -6.35 -27.93 2.42
CA MET A 1 -5.61 -28.61 3.50
C MET A 1 -4.11 -28.52 3.19
N ALA A 2 -3.31 -27.88 4.04
CA ALA A 2 -1.85 -27.84 3.85
C ALA A 2 -1.21 -29.11 4.44
N ALA A 3 -0.37 -29.80 3.67
CA ALA A 3 0.41 -30.93 4.14
C ALA A 3 1.62 -30.40 4.91
N TYR A 4 1.58 -30.44 6.24
CA TYR A 4 2.68 -30.00 7.08
C TYR A 4 3.77 -31.08 7.17
N PHE A 5 4.99 -30.72 6.80
CA PHE A 5 6.17 -31.58 6.98
C PHE A 5 6.51 -31.67 8.49
N ARG A 6 6.39 -32.85 9.08
CA ARG A 6 6.72 -33.13 10.49
C ARG A 6 7.89 -34.12 10.59
N ARG A 7 9.12 -33.66 10.34
CA ARG A 7 10.36 -34.40 10.63
C ARG A 7 11.47 -33.47 11.09
N GLU A 8 12.50 -34.04 11.70
CA GLU A 8 13.73 -33.34 12.04
C GLU A 8 14.45 -32.86 10.76
N ILE A 9 14.87 -31.60 10.76
CA ILE A 9 15.68 -31.00 9.70
C ILE A 9 17.07 -30.69 10.25
N THR A 10 18.09 -30.88 9.42
CA THR A 10 19.46 -30.48 9.79
C THR A 10 19.62 -28.97 9.64
N LEU A 11 20.57 -28.36 10.37
CA LEU A 11 20.88 -26.92 10.25
C LEU A 11 21.21 -26.51 8.81
N ARG A 12 21.90 -27.36 8.04
CA ARG A 12 22.20 -27.12 6.63
C ARG A 12 20.93 -27.03 5.78
N LYS A 13 19.96 -27.92 6.03
CA LYS A 13 18.66 -27.90 5.34
C LYS A 13 17.82 -26.68 5.74
N LEU A 14 17.83 -26.31 7.03
CA LEU A 14 17.17 -25.10 7.50
C LEU A 14 17.74 -23.85 6.82
N ARG A 15 19.07 -23.73 6.69
CA ARG A 15 19.70 -22.60 6.00
C ARG A 15 19.25 -22.48 4.55
N VAL A 16 19.26 -23.58 3.79
CA VAL A 16 18.78 -23.59 2.39
C VAL A 16 17.31 -23.18 2.28
N LEU A 17 16.47 -23.63 3.22
CA LEU A 17 15.05 -23.25 3.24
C LEU A 17 14.85 -21.76 3.54
N LEU A 18 15.67 -21.17 4.42
CA LEU A 18 15.63 -19.74 4.74
C LEU A 18 16.17 -18.88 3.58
N GLU A 19 17.25 -19.32 2.93
CA GLU A 19 17.85 -18.62 1.79
C GLU A 19 16.93 -18.62 0.54
N GLY A 20 16.07 -19.64 0.41
CA GLY A 20 15.10 -19.75 -0.67
C GLY A 20 13.74 -19.11 -0.38
N LEU A 21 13.59 -18.42 0.76
CA LEU A 21 12.32 -17.74 1.05
C LEU A 21 12.09 -16.60 0.04
N PRO A 22 10.83 -16.37 -0.37
CA PRO A 22 10.50 -15.22 -1.20
C PRO A 22 10.82 -13.94 -0.44
N ASP A 23 11.22 -12.90 -1.15
CA ASP A 23 11.60 -11.59 -0.60
C ASP A 23 10.52 -10.93 0.28
N ALA A 24 9.24 -11.30 0.07
CA ALA A 24 8.13 -10.90 0.93
C ALA A 24 7.28 -12.11 1.34
N GLY A 25 6.79 -12.10 2.58
CA GLY A 25 5.82 -13.08 3.06
C GLY A 25 5.64 -13.03 4.58
N PRO A 26 4.99 -14.04 5.17
CA PRO A 26 4.71 -14.07 6.61
C PRO A 26 5.95 -13.91 7.50
N HIS A 27 7.12 -14.34 7.01
CA HIS A 27 8.40 -14.26 7.71
C HIS A 27 8.97 -12.83 7.77
N THR A 28 8.62 -11.93 6.84
CA THR A 28 9.07 -10.53 6.84
C THR A 28 8.11 -9.56 7.52
N ARG A 29 6.88 -9.98 7.84
CA ARG A 29 5.82 -9.14 8.43
C ARG A 29 6.22 -8.39 9.71
N HIS A 30 7.14 -8.94 10.50
CA HIS A 30 7.64 -8.30 11.72
C HIS A 30 8.52 -7.08 11.44
N LEU A 31 9.10 -6.98 10.24
CA LEU A 31 9.93 -5.85 9.80
C LEU A 31 9.12 -4.79 9.05
N THR A 32 7.90 -5.13 8.65
CA THR A 32 7.06 -4.36 7.72
C THR A 32 5.68 -4.04 8.29
N ASP A 33 5.56 -3.96 9.63
CA ASP A 33 4.32 -3.61 10.32
C ASP A 33 3.10 -4.45 9.86
N GLY A 34 3.34 -5.75 9.65
CA GLY A 34 2.32 -6.71 9.22
C GLY A 34 2.06 -6.79 7.71
N ARG A 35 2.77 -6.00 6.90
CA ARG A 35 2.45 -5.82 5.46
C ARG A 35 3.43 -6.56 4.56
N GLU A 36 2.92 -7.24 3.54
CA GLU A 36 3.73 -8.07 2.66
C GLU A 36 4.14 -7.30 1.39
N TRP A 37 5.34 -6.74 1.40
CA TRP A 37 5.96 -6.10 0.25
C TRP A 37 7.47 -6.38 0.26
N GLY A 38 8.04 -6.55 -0.93
CA GLY A 38 9.46 -6.86 -1.13
C GLY A 38 10.22 -5.65 -1.70
N ALA A 39 11.53 -5.80 -1.84
CA ALA A 39 12.44 -4.80 -2.37
C ALA A 39 12.04 -4.32 -3.78
N THR A 40 11.52 -5.21 -4.64
CA THR A 40 11.03 -4.80 -5.97
C THR A 40 9.86 -3.84 -5.88
N LEU A 41 8.91 -4.10 -4.98
CA LEU A 41 7.76 -3.23 -4.77
C LEU A 41 8.19 -1.90 -4.14
N ASP A 42 9.21 -1.89 -3.28
CA ASP A 42 9.78 -0.65 -2.75
C ASP A 42 10.45 0.20 -3.82
N MET A 43 11.24 -0.44 -4.68
CA MET A 43 11.91 0.25 -5.76
C MET A 43 10.90 0.87 -6.73
N LEU A 44 9.85 0.13 -7.10
CA LEU A 44 8.76 0.65 -7.94
C LEU A 44 8.06 1.84 -7.28
N TRP A 45 7.79 1.76 -5.98
CA TRP A 45 7.20 2.87 -5.24
C TRP A 45 8.10 4.10 -5.19
N ALA A 46 9.42 3.92 -5.01
CA ALA A 46 10.40 5.00 -5.06
C ALA A 46 10.38 5.72 -6.41
N ILE A 47 10.42 4.95 -7.50
CA ILE A 47 10.42 5.50 -8.87
C ILE A 47 9.12 6.28 -9.14
N MET A 48 7.97 5.72 -8.77
CA MET A 48 6.68 6.38 -8.94
C MET A 48 6.62 7.71 -8.16
N TRP A 49 7.10 7.71 -6.91
CA TRP A 49 7.10 8.92 -6.09
C TRP A 49 8.00 10.02 -6.64
N GLU A 50 9.23 9.68 -7.06
CA GLU A 50 10.15 10.65 -7.66
C GLU A 50 9.62 11.18 -9.01
N ASN A 51 8.89 10.35 -9.76
CA ASN A 51 8.20 10.81 -10.96
C ASN A 51 7.12 11.86 -10.63
N MET A 52 6.26 11.58 -9.63
CA MET A 52 5.26 12.56 -9.16
C MET A 52 5.89 13.86 -8.71
N ARG A 53 6.98 13.78 -7.92
CA ARG A 53 7.74 14.94 -7.46
C ARG A 53 8.30 15.75 -8.62
N GLY A 54 8.91 15.08 -9.60
CA GLY A 54 9.40 15.70 -10.83
C GLY A 54 8.28 16.40 -11.61
N SER A 55 7.12 15.78 -11.74
CA SER A 55 5.95 16.38 -12.41
C SER A 55 5.44 17.62 -11.70
N VAL A 56 5.35 17.62 -10.37
CA VAL A 56 4.95 18.81 -9.59
C VAL A 56 5.96 19.95 -9.77
N ILE A 57 7.26 19.65 -9.72
CA ILE A 57 8.31 20.65 -9.95
C ILE A 57 8.20 21.24 -11.36
N ALA A 58 8.03 20.40 -12.38
CA ALA A 58 7.88 20.83 -13.76
C ALA A 58 6.61 21.68 -13.97
N ALA A 59 5.48 21.28 -13.37
CA ALA A 59 4.23 22.03 -13.43
C ALA A 59 4.35 23.42 -12.79
N ARG A 60 5.02 23.51 -11.62
CA ARG A 60 5.33 24.79 -10.97
C ARG A 60 6.22 25.67 -11.84
N ALA A 61 7.25 25.11 -12.47
CA ALA A 61 8.12 25.84 -13.40
C ALA A 61 7.36 26.32 -14.65
N ALA A 62 6.35 25.58 -15.10
CA ALA A 62 5.47 25.94 -16.21
C ALA A 62 4.37 26.95 -15.83
N GLY A 63 4.27 27.35 -14.56
CA GLY A 63 3.35 28.40 -14.09
C GLY A 63 2.16 27.90 -13.24
N ASP A 64 2.00 26.59 -13.03
CA ASP A 64 0.98 26.05 -12.14
C ASP A 64 1.44 26.10 -10.67
N LYS A 65 1.10 27.20 -9.99
CA LYS A 65 1.43 27.41 -8.57
C LYS A 65 0.64 26.52 -7.61
N LYS A 66 -0.43 25.86 -8.08
CA LYS A 66 -1.28 24.98 -7.25
C LYS A 66 -0.86 23.53 -7.31
N ALA A 67 0.04 23.16 -8.22
CA ALA A 67 0.60 21.82 -8.26
C ALA A 67 1.28 21.51 -6.91
N GLU A 68 0.87 20.45 -6.25
CA GLU A 68 1.38 20.05 -4.94
C GLU A 68 1.43 18.53 -4.86
N LEU A 69 2.36 18.02 -4.04
CA LEU A 69 2.40 16.60 -3.73
C LEU A 69 1.33 16.27 -2.67
N PRO A 70 0.78 15.05 -2.67
CA PRO A 70 -0.13 14.62 -1.60
C PRO A 70 0.48 14.62 -0.19
N SER A 71 1.81 14.60 -0.09
CA SER A 71 2.60 14.64 1.14
C SER A 71 4.01 15.17 0.82
N GLU A 72 4.65 15.87 1.75
CA GLU A 72 6.04 16.32 1.59
C GLU A 72 7.02 15.14 1.52
N ASN A 73 6.76 14.10 2.30
CA ASN A 73 7.60 12.91 2.38
C ASN A 73 6.94 11.74 1.65
N ARG A 74 7.76 10.90 1.00
CA ARG A 74 7.29 9.63 0.43
C ARG A 74 6.66 8.80 1.54
N PRO A 75 5.36 8.47 1.47
CA PRO A 75 4.75 7.57 2.42
C PRO A 75 5.52 6.26 2.47
N ARG A 76 5.77 5.72 3.66
CA ARG A 76 6.44 4.42 3.83
C ARG A 76 5.65 3.28 3.18
N PHE A 77 4.34 3.48 3.00
CA PHE A 77 3.47 2.54 2.31
C PHE A 77 2.67 3.22 1.20
N PRO A 78 2.56 2.58 0.02
CA PRO A 78 1.79 3.12 -1.12
C PRO A 78 0.29 3.27 -0.85
N TRP A 79 -0.22 2.67 0.24
CA TRP A 79 -1.65 2.61 0.58
C TRP A 79 -1.96 2.93 2.04
N SER A 80 -0.97 3.29 2.86
CA SER A 80 -1.35 3.96 4.12
C SER A 80 -2.08 5.22 3.72
N GLU A 81 -3.29 5.43 4.23
CA GLU A 81 -4.08 6.64 4.00
C GLU A 81 -3.11 7.82 3.96
N THR A 82 -2.94 8.43 2.78
CA THR A 82 -2.45 9.80 2.76
C THR A 82 -3.45 10.56 3.64
N ASP A 83 -2.99 11.45 4.52
CA ASP A 83 -3.86 12.14 5.49
C ASP A 83 -5.05 12.89 4.86
N ASN A 84 -5.16 12.93 3.53
CA ASN A 84 -6.36 13.28 2.80
C ASN A 84 -7.35 12.12 2.67
N LYS A 85 -8.18 11.97 3.71
CA LYS A 85 -9.44 11.20 3.72
C LYS A 85 -10.50 11.83 2.81
N SER A 86 -10.26 11.91 1.52
CA SER A 86 -11.33 12.09 0.54
C SER A 86 -11.98 10.72 0.31
N LYS A 87 -12.80 10.29 1.26
CA LYS A 87 -13.65 9.10 1.14
C LYS A 87 -14.44 9.22 -0.16
N PHE A 88 -14.26 8.27 -1.09
CA PHE A 88 -15.15 8.17 -2.24
C PHE A 88 -16.47 7.54 -1.78
N GLY A 89 -17.55 8.32 -1.87
CA GLY A 89 -18.92 7.96 -1.46
C GLY A 89 -19.43 8.86 -0.33
N ASP A 90 -20.17 9.91 -0.71
CA ASP A 90 -20.82 10.87 0.20
C ASP A 90 -22.34 10.72 0.08
N PHE A 91 -23.05 10.66 1.20
CA PHE A 91 -24.51 10.62 1.24
C PHE A 91 -25.14 12.02 1.14
N GLY A 92 -24.31 13.08 1.10
CA GLY A 92 -24.77 14.46 1.10
C GLY A 92 -25.54 14.78 2.39
N ASP A 93 -26.67 15.47 2.27
CA ASP A 93 -27.56 15.80 3.39
C ASP A 93 -28.52 14.65 3.75
N ALA A 94 -28.52 13.55 2.98
CA ALA A 94 -29.43 12.45 3.19
C ALA A 94 -28.97 11.60 4.38
N THR A 95 -29.93 11.23 5.22
CA THR A 95 -29.62 10.25 6.27
C THR A 95 -29.55 8.84 5.67
N PRO A 96 -28.81 7.93 6.30
CA PRO A 96 -28.72 6.54 5.84
C PRO A 96 -30.09 5.86 5.67
N GLU A 97 -31.09 6.23 6.48
CA GLU A 97 -32.45 5.71 6.40
C GLU A 97 -33.19 6.18 5.13
N GLN A 98 -32.97 7.41 4.66
CA GLN A 98 -33.58 7.93 3.43
C GLN A 98 -33.03 7.26 2.17
N VAL A 99 -31.75 6.88 2.20
CA VAL A 99 -31.11 6.13 1.12
C VAL A 99 -31.61 4.69 1.10
N ALA A 100 -31.86 4.08 2.26
CA ALA A 100 -32.41 2.74 2.37
C ALA A 100 -33.88 2.67 1.88
N ASP A 101 -34.73 3.62 2.28
CA ASP A 101 -36.14 3.66 1.85
C ASP A 101 -36.30 3.85 0.32
N TYR A 102 -35.41 4.63 -0.31
CA TYR A 102 -35.40 4.77 -1.78
C TYR A 102 -35.04 3.45 -2.47
N LEU A 103 -34.07 2.71 -1.93
CA LEU A 103 -33.63 1.43 -2.48
C LEU A 103 -34.69 0.33 -2.29
N ASP A 104 -35.47 0.36 -1.20
CA ASP A 104 -36.58 -0.58 -0.98
C ASP A 104 -37.82 -0.25 -1.82
N SER A 105 -37.91 0.95 -2.39
CA SER A 105 -39.00 1.35 -3.31
C SER A 105 -38.78 1.00 -4.79
N LEU A 106 -37.62 0.41 -5.11
CA LEU A 106 -37.19 -0.08 -6.43
C LEU A 106 -37.53 -1.56 -6.61
#